data_AF-A0A942B260-F1
#
_entry.id   AF-A0A942B260-F1
#
_cell.length_a   1.000
_cell.length_b   1.000
_cell.length_c   1.000
_cell.angle_alpha   90.00
_cell.angle_beta   90.00
_cell.angle_gamma   90.00
#
_symmetry.space_group_name_H-M   'P 1'
#
loop_
_entity.id
_entity.type
_entity.pdbx_description
1 polymer ?
#
loop_
_entity_poly.entity_id
_entity_poly.type
_entity_poly.pdbx_seq_one_letter_code
_entity_poly.pdbx_strand_id
1 'polypeptide(L)'
;MNIKNELEAMNERMFTDELLDKILAAHRNELVNTGFETGEQSCAEAEQALAAMLTEGQRKSLAEVEAAHLDSLKYALKFSFTRGVYVGFNQYFADDEDADKRPFEQFVGEAILRDPETQRYSVYYEKRKHVNELLADLHGQLGETADEQLTSAEIAWDDGACGTLRYAFYMGYRYALSIIEEVAPLGGTLDLIGKTLMTEHELGFTQTRLEQEQREQNEMARRRHVGAFLLSL
;
A
#
# COMPACT_ATOMS: atom_id res chain seq x y z
N MET A 1 -5.84 -4.55 36.60
CA MET A 1 -5.75 -4.43 35.13
C MET A 1 -4.72 -3.36 34.81
N ASN A 2 -3.68 -3.70 34.05
CA ASN A 2 -2.72 -2.70 33.59
C ASN A 2 -3.18 -2.21 32.21
N ILE A 3 -3.79 -1.03 32.16
CA ILE A 3 -4.40 -0.47 30.93
C ILE A 3 -3.41 -0.41 29.77
N LYS A 4 -2.16 -0.04 30.04
CA LYS A 4 -1.13 0.05 29.01
C LYS A 4 -0.86 -1.31 28.37
N ASN A 5 -0.71 -2.35 29.19
CA ASN A 5 -0.47 -3.70 28.69
C ASN A 5 -1.67 -4.24 27.89
N GLU A 6 -2.90 -3.92 28.30
CA GLU A 6 -4.09 -4.32 27.55
C GLU A 6 -4.16 -3.63 26.18
N LEU A 7 -3.84 -2.33 26.12
CA LEU A 7 -3.78 -1.58 24.85
C LEU A 7 -2.67 -2.12 23.93
N GLU A 8 -1.52 -2.50 24.48
CA GLU A 8 -0.45 -3.15 23.72
C GLU A 8 -0.91 -4.52 23.18
N ALA A 9 -1.53 -5.36 24.02
CA ALA A 9 -2.07 -6.65 23.60
C ALA A 9 -3.22 -6.53 22.58
N MET A 10 -4.05 -5.50 22.67
CA MET A 10 -5.07 -5.19 21.64
C MET A 10 -4.41 -4.82 20.30
N ASN A 11 -3.36 -3.98 20.33
CA ASN A 11 -2.61 -3.62 19.12
C ASN A 11 -1.98 -4.86 18.47
N GLU A 12 -1.34 -5.73 19.24
CA GLU A 12 -0.71 -6.96 18.72
C GLU A 12 -1.73 -7.91 18.07
N ARG A 13 -2.93 -8.04 18.64
CA ARG A 13 -4.02 -8.84 18.06
C ARG A 13 -4.61 -8.23 16.80
N MET A 14 -4.48 -6.93 16.61
CA MET A 14 -5.04 -6.21 15.47
C MET A 14 -4.12 -6.26 14.24
N PHE A 15 -2.81 -6.11 14.45
CA PHE A 15 -1.83 -6.02 13.36
C PHE A 15 -1.08 -7.33 13.19
N THR A 16 -1.77 -8.32 12.61
CA THR A 16 -1.24 -9.66 12.37
C THR A 16 -0.61 -9.80 10.98
N ASP A 17 0.23 -10.81 10.82
CA ASP A 17 0.81 -11.20 9.52
C ASP A 17 -0.30 -11.54 8.51
N GLU A 18 -1.37 -12.20 8.96
CA GLU A 18 -2.53 -12.51 8.13
C GLU A 18 -3.23 -11.25 7.57
N LEU A 19 -3.31 -10.17 8.37
CA LEU A 19 -3.89 -8.91 7.90
C LEU A 19 -2.99 -8.27 6.84
N LEU A 20 -1.68 -8.29 7.05
CA LEU A 20 -0.72 -7.78 6.08
C LEU A 20 -0.79 -8.55 4.75
N ASP A 21 -0.84 -9.88 4.80
CA ASP A 21 -0.97 -10.73 3.61
C ASP A 21 -2.26 -10.43 2.83
N LYS A 22 -3.37 -10.22 3.54
CA LYS A 22 -4.65 -9.82 2.92
C LYS A 22 -4.55 -8.48 2.19
N ILE A 23 -3.86 -7.51 2.78
CA ILE A 23 -3.65 -6.19 2.17
C ILE A 23 -2.76 -6.31 0.93
N LEU A 24 -1.64 -7.03 1.02
CA LEU A 24 -0.74 -7.26 -0.12
C LEU A 24 -1.46 -7.98 -1.26
N ALA A 25 -2.26 -9.01 -0.95
CA ALA A 25 -3.07 -9.72 -1.94
C ALA A 25 -4.15 -8.82 -2.56
N ALA A 26 -4.82 -7.97 -1.78
CA ALA A 26 -5.80 -7.02 -2.30
C ALA A 26 -5.15 -6.04 -3.29
N HIS A 27 -3.97 -5.51 -2.95
CA HIS A 27 -3.24 -4.61 -3.83
C HIS A 27 -2.78 -5.30 -5.12
N ARG A 28 -2.24 -6.52 -5.04
CA ARG A 28 -1.86 -7.31 -6.23
C ARG A 28 -3.05 -7.53 -7.17
N ASN A 29 -4.20 -7.94 -6.61
CA ASN A 29 -5.44 -8.12 -7.38
C ASN A 29 -5.89 -6.82 -8.07
N GLU A 30 -5.70 -5.66 -7.45
CA GLU A 30 -6.04 -4.37 -8.06
C GLU A 30 -5.14 -4.05 -9.26
N LEU A 31 -3.83 -4.31 -9.15
CA LEU A 31 -2.87 -4.11 -10.25
C LEU A 31 -3.22 -4.98 -11.47
N VAL A 32 -3.63 -6.23 -11.24
CA VAL A 32 -4.13 -7.13 -12.29
C VAL A 32 -5.38 -6.55 -12.96
N ASN A 33 -6.40 -6.19 -12.17
CA ASN A 33 -7.70 -5.74 -12.68
C ASN A 33 -7.67 -4.37 -13.40
N THR A 34 -6.64 -3.56 -13.18
CA THR A 34 -6.51 -2.23 -13.81
C THR A 34 -5.74 -2.25 -15.12
N GLY A 35 -5.29 -3.43 -15.59
CA GLY A 35 -4.60 -3.54 -16.87
C GLY A 35 -3.16 -3.02 -16.82
N PHE A 36 -2.58 -2.86 -15.62
CA PHE A 36 -1.13 -2.88 -15.40
C PHE A 36 -0.59 -4.33 -15.46
N GLU A 37 -1.35 -5.20 -16.12
CA GLU A 37 -1.29 -6.66 -16.27
C GLU A 37 -0.01 -7.21 -16.93
N THR A 38 0.98 -6.39 -17.24
CA THR A 38 2.29 -6.93 -17.64
C THR A 38 3.00 -7.71 -16.51
N GLY A 39 2.53 -7.59 -15.26
CA GLY A 39 3.34 -7.90 -14.09
C GLY A 39 3.12 -9.24 -13.36
N GLU A 40 1.92 -9.82 -13.21
CA GLU A 40 1.78 -10.88 -12.19
C GLU A 40 2.34 -12.25 -12.64
N GLN A 41 2.11 -12.59 -13.91
CA GLN A 41 2.77 -13.76 -14.52
C GLN A 41 4.28 -13.50 -14.63
N SER A 42 4.71 -12.25 -14.91
CA SER A 42 6.14 -11.90 -14.94
C SER A 42 6.78 -11.80 -13.56
N CYS A 43 6.04 -11.53 -12.48
CA CYS A 43 6.58 -11.32 -11.14
C CYS A 43 6.80 -12.67 -10.45
N ALA A 44 5.83 -13.58 -10.52
CA ALA A 44 6.03 -14.94 -10.03
C ALA A 44 7.09 -15.69 -10.86
N GLU A 45 7.14 -15.46 -12.18
CA GLU A 45 8.20 -16.00 -13.05
C GLU A 45 9.56 -15.35 -12.78
N ALA A 46 9.62 -14.04 -12.49
CA ALA A 46 10.85 -13.35 -12.12
C ALA A 46 11.37 -13.80 -10.75
N GLU A 47 10.50 -14.00 -9.76
CA GLU A 47 10.85 -14.54 -8.44
C GLU A 47 11.41 -15.97 -8.58
N GLN A 48 10.78 -16.82 -9.39
CA GLN A 48 11.29 -18.16 -9.66
C GLN A 48 12.60 -18.15 -10.46
N ALA A 49 12.71 -17.27 -11.46
CA ALA A 49 13.92 -17.10 -12.25
C ALA A 49 15.09 -16.63 -11.39
N LEU A 50 14.87 -15.61 -10.54
CA LEU A 50 15.83 -15.13 -9.56
C LEU A 50 16.26 -16.28 -8.64
N ALA A 51 15.31 -16.99 -8.01
CA ALA A 51 15.61 -18.09 -7.09
C ALA A 51 16.46 -19.21 -7.72
N ALA A 52 16.28 -19.49 -9.02
CA ALA A 52 17.04 -20.48 -9.77
C ALA A 52 18.48 -20.02 -10.08
N MET A 53 18.73 -18.71 -10.15
CA MET A 53 20.05 -18.12 -10.43
C MET A 53 20.92 -17.97 -9.19
N LEU A 54 20.31 -17.94 -8.01
CA LEU A 54 21.02 -17.72 -6.76
C LEU A 54 21.75 -18.98 -6.24
N THR A 55 22.89 -18.78 -5.62
CA THR A 55 23.55 -19.78 -4.76
C THR A 55 22.79 -19.95 -3.44
N GLU A 56 23.13 -20.98 -2.67
CA GLU A 56 22.54 -21.17 -1.33
C GLU A 56 22.82 -19.97 -0.41
N GLY A 57 24.04 -19.42 -0.45
CA GLY A 57 24.41 -18.22 0.31
C GLY A 57 23.57 -17.00 -0.08
N GLN A 58 23.44 -16.73 -1.38
CA GLN A 58 22.63 -15.59 -1.87
C GLN A 58 21.14 -15.77 -1.58
N ARG A 59 20.60 -16.99 -1.66
CA ARG A 59 19.21 -17.26 -1.25
C ARG A 59 18.96 -16.96 0.22
N LYS A 60 19.94 -17.26 1.08
CA LYS A 60 19.84 -16.93 2.50
C LYS A 60 19.86 -15.41 2.71
N SER A 61 20.74 -14.69 2.03
CA SER A 61 20.78 -13.22 2.05
C SER A 61 19.47 -12.61 1.55
N LEU A 62 18.89 -13.15 0.47
CA LEU A 62 17.59 -12.72 -0.04
C LEU A 62 16.48 -12.94 0.99
N ALA A 63 16.43 -14.11 1.64
CA ALA A 63 15.44 -14.38 2.69
C ALA A 63 15.59 -13.45 3.91
N GLU A 64 16.82 -13.03 4.23
CA GLU A 64 17.08 -12.03 5.27
C GLU A 64 16.55 -10.64 4.86
N VAL A 65 16.75 -10.23 3.60
CA VAL A 65 16.16 -9.00 3.03
C VAL A 65 14.62 -9.06 3.10
N GLU A 66 14.02 -10.14 2.62
CA GLU A 66 12.56 -10.32 2.60
C GLU A 66 11.96 -10.24 4.02
N ALA A 67 12.60 -10.89 5.00
CA ALA A 67 12.16 -10.85 6.39
C ALA A 67 12.26 -9.43 6.98
N ALA A 68 13.36 -8.71 6.71
CA ALA A 68 13.54 -7.34 7.16
C ALA A 68 12.54 -6.38 6.49
N HIS A 69 12.28 -6.57 5.19
CA HIS A 69 11.29 -5.81 4.45
C HIS A 69 9.88 -6.02 5.03
N LEU A 70 9.49 -7.28 5.28
CA LEU A 70 8.20 -7.61 5.87
C LEU A 70 8.03 -6.98 7.26
N ASP A 71 9.07 -6.98 8.10
CA ASP A 71 9.06 -6.30 9.39
C ASP A 71 8.89 -4.77 9.25
N SER A 72 9.46 -4.15 8.22
CA SER A 72 9.20 -2.74 7.89
C SER A 72 7.75 -2.49 7.49
N LEU A 73 7.13 -3.41 6.74
CA LEU A 73 5.72 -3.32 6.33
C LEU A 73 4.77 -3.47 7.52
N LYS A 74 5.09 -4.31 8.51
CA LYS A 74 4.30 -4.42 9.75
C LYS A 74 4.24 -3.09 10.51
N TYR A 75 5.36 -2.36 10.53
CA TYR A 75 5.37 -1.00 11.07
C TYR A 75 4.48 -0.06 10.23
N ALA A 76 4.65 -0.08 8.91
CA ALA A 76 3.91 0.77 7.98
C ALA A 76 2.38 0.56 8.08
N LEU A 77 1.94 -0.70 8.21
CA LEU A 77 0.56 -1.10 8.44
C LEU A 77 -0.03 -0.39 9.67
N LYS A 78 0.60 -0.55 10.83
CA LYS A 78 0.13 0.10 12.07
C LYS A 78 0.17 1.62 11.97
N PHE A 79 1.25 2.16 11.41
CA PHE A 79 1.48 3.59 11.24
C PHE A 79 0.38 4.26 10.44
N SER A 80 0.02 3.65 9.30
CA SER A 80 -0.93 4.22 8.36
C SER A 80 -2.38 4.01 8.82
N PHE A 81 -2.69 2.83 9.39
CA PHE A 81 -3.98 2.57 10.02
C PHE A 81 -4.32 3.62 11.08
N THR A 82 -3.39 3.90 11.98
CA THR A 82 -3.59 4.86 13.08
C THR A 82 -3.91 6.26 12.54
N ARG A 83 -3.30 6.65 11.43
CA ARG A 83 -3.57 7.94 10.77
C ARG A 83 -4.92 7.96 10.08
N GLY A 84 -5.32 6.86 9.46
CA GLY A 84 -6.67 6.71 8.93
C GLY A 84 -7.72 6.95 10.01
N VAL A 85 -7.54 6.32 11.18
CA VAL A 85 -8.45 6.52 12.33
C VAL A 85 -8.49 7.99 12.74
N TYR A 86 -7.33 8.62 12.89
CA TYR A 86 -7.23 10.04 13.22
C TYR A 86 -7.97 10.90 12.20
N VAL A 87 -7.75 10.70 10.90
CA VAL A 87 -8.38 11.47 9.83
C VAL A 87 -9.89 11.31 9.85
N GLY A 88 -10.41 10.09 10.07
CA GLY A 88 -11.86 9.86 10.15
C GLY A 88 -12.52 10.65 11.27
N PHE A 89 -11.90 10.70 12.47
CA PHE A 89 -12.39 11.54 13.55
C PHE A 89 -12.18 13.04 13.29
N ASN A 90 -11.03 13.42 12.72
CA ASN A 90 -10.73 14.80 12.41
C ASN A 90 -11.77 15.38 11.43
N GLN A 91 -12.11 14.66 10.36
CA GLN A 91 -13.11 15.10 9.39
C GLN A 91 -14.53 15.22 9.98
N TYR A 92 -14.82 14.46 11.04
CA TYR A 92 -16.10 14.52 11.75
C TYR A 92 -16.22 15.71 12.70
N PHE A 93 -15.13 16.06 13.39
CA PHE A 93 -15.15 17.12 14.40
C PHE A 93 -14.65 18.47 13.91
N ALA A 94 -13.84 18.51 12.85
CA ALA A 94 -13.28 19.75 12.30
C ALA A 94 -14.27 20.42 11.33
N ASP A 95 -14.23 21.76 11.33
CA ASP A 95 -14.96 22.57 10.36
C ASP A 95 -14.43 22.30 8.94
N ASP A 96 -15.30 22.46 7.94
CA ASP A 96 -14.98 22.14 6.54
C ASP A 96 -13.80 22.96 5.98
N GLU A 97 -13.56 24.16 6.51
CA GLU A 97 -12.43 25.02 6.13
C GLU A 97 -11.07 24.47 6.59
N ASP A 98 -11.08 23.68 7.67
CA ASP A 98 -9.89 23.06 8.28
C ASP A 98 -9.67 21.62 7.80
N ALA A 99 -10.58 21.08 6.97
CA ALA A 99 -10.47 19.71 6.47
C ALA A 99 -9.39 19.61 5.37
N ASP A 100 -8.39 18.76 5.61
CA ASP A 100 -7.32 18.49 4.65
C ASP A 100 -7.89 17.90 3.35
N LYS A 101 -7.50 18.47 2.21
CA LYS A 101 -7.98 18.05 0.88
C LYS A 101 -7.30 16.79 0.36
N ARG A 102 -6.13 16.45 0.91
CA ARG A 102 -5.32 15.28 0.58
C ARG A 102 -4.76 14.63 1.85
N PRO A 103 -5.63 14.11 2.73
CA PRO A 103 -5.22 13.61 4.03
C PRO A 103 -4.24 12.44 3.95
N PHE A 104 -4.32 11.58 2.93
CA PHE A 104 -3.37 10.48 2.81
C PHE A 104 -1.96 11.00 2.51
N GLU A 105 -1.82 11.87 1.52
CA GLU A 105 -0.53 12.48 1.18
C GLU A 105 0.09 13.18 2.40
N GLN A 106 -0.68 14.04 3.06
CA GLN A 106 -0.19 14.87 4.15
C GLN A 106 0.18 14.07 5.40
N PHE A 107 -0.69 13.15 5.84
CA PHE A 107 -0.43 12.42 7.08
C PHE A 107 0.48 11.21 6.89
N VAL A 108 0.49 10.59 5.71
CA VAL A 108 1.25 9.37 5.44
C VAL A 108 2.41 9.63 4.49
N GLY A 109 2.13 10.10 3.26
CA GLY A 109 3.13 10.28 2.21
C GLY A 109 4.29 11.19 2.64
N GLU A 110 3.98 12.43 3.01
CA GLU A 110 4.95 13.42 3.45
C GLU A 110 5.67 13.02 4.75
N ALA A 111 5.03 12.18 5.58
CA ALA A 111 5.57 11.81 6.88
C ALA A 111 6.58 10.65 6.81
N ILE A 112 6.35 9.64 5.98
CA ILE A 112 7.12 8.38 6.02
C ILE A 112 7.85 8.06 4.72
N LEU A 113 7.46 8.68 3.59
CA LEU A 113 8.09 8.46 2.29
C LEU A 113 9.09 9.55 1.91
N ARG A 114 9.21 10.62 2.70
CA ARG A 114 10.01 11.81 2.36
C ARG A 114 11.09 12.10 3.40
N ASP A 115 12.34 12.05 2.97
CA ASP A 115 13.45 12.58 3.76
C ASP A 115 13.44 14.12 3.77
N PRO A 116 13.79 14.78 4.89
CA PRO A 116 14.25 14.20 6.16
C PRO A 116 13.12 13.84 7.14
N GLU A 117 11.84 14.03 6.78
CA GLU A 117 10.70 13.86 7.68
C GLU A 117 10.58 12.43 8.22
N THR A 118 10.91 11.42 7.41
CA THR A 118 10.97 10.01 7.83
C THR A 118 11.86 9.78 9.05
N GLN A 119 12.90 10.60 9.26
CA GLN A 119 13.82 10.49 10.41
C GLN A 119 13.14 10.77 11.75
N ARG A 120 11.99 11.46 11.75
CA ARG A 120 11.17 11.66 12.96
C ARG A 120 10.58 10.34 13.47
N TYR A 121 10.48 9.33 12.60
CA TYR A 121 10.01 7.99 12.92
C TYR A 121 11.20 7.03 12.97
N SER A 122 12.08 7.24 13.95
CA SER A 122 13.39 6.54 14.06
C SER A 122 13.30 5.02 13.91
N VAL A 123 12.29 4.38 14.51
CA VAL A 123 12.10 2.92 14.40
C VAL A 123 11.88 2.49 12.95
N TYR A 124 11.08 3.23 12.18
CA TYR A 124 10.85 2.91 10.77
C TYR A 124 12.06 3.25 9.92
N TYR A 125 12.66 4.41 10.16
CA TYR A 125 13.87 4.84 9.46
C TYR A 125 14.99 3.80 9.60
N GLU A 126 15.27 3.31 10.81
CA GLU A 126 16.29 2.28 11.03
C GLU A 126 15.92 0.94 10.37
N LYS A 127 14.64 0.54 10.36
CA LYS A 127 14.19 -0.66 9.62
C LYS A 127 14.45 -0.52 8.11
N ARG A 128 14.08 0.61 7.50
CA ARG A 128 14.32 0.88 6.06
C ARG A 128 15.81 0.95 5.74
N LYS A 129 16.58 1.62 6.61
CA LYS A 129 18.04 1.68 6.47
C LYS A 129 18.65 0.28 6.51
N HIS A 130 18.23 -0.57 7.44
CA HIS A 130 18.70 -1.95 7.53
C HIS A 130 18.36 -2.78 6.28
N VAL A 131 17.14 -2.65 5.75
CA VAL A 131 16.75 -3.27 4.47
C VAL A 131 17.67 -2.82 3.33
N ASN A 132 17.93 -1.52 3.22
CA ASN A 132 18.80 -0.96 2.18
C ASN A 132 20.26 -1.44 2.31
N GLU A 133 20.77 -1.60 3.52
CA GLU A 133 22.11 -2.14 3.77
C GLU A 133 22.20 -3.60 3.32
N LEU A 134 21.21 -4.45 3.67
CA LEU A 134 21.16 -5.84 3.23
C LEU A 134 21.02 -5.97 1.70
N LEU A 135 20.23 -5.09 1.07
CA LEU A 135 20.08 -5.03 -0.38
C LEU A 135 21.40 -4.65 -1.07
N ALA A 136 22.07 -3.61 -0.59
CA ALA A 136 23.36 -3.17 -1.15
C ALA A 136 24.40 -4.30 -1.08
N ASP A 137 24.45 -5.03 0.03
CA ASP A 137 25.33 -6.20 0.19
C ASP A 137 24.95 -7.33 -0.78
N LEU A 138 23.66 -7.56 -1.02
CA LEU A 138 23.18 -8.58 -1.95
C LEU A 138 23.54 -8.21 -3.40
N HIS A 139 23.25 -6.99 -3.86
CA HIS A 139 23.66 -6.50 -5.20
C HIS A 139 25.15 -6.70 -5.45
N GLY A 140 26.00 -6.40 -4.46
CA GLY A 140 27.44 -6.59 -4.55
C GLY A 140 27.90 -8.05 -4.75
N GLN A 141 27.01 -9.03 -4.55
CA GLN A 141 27.26 -10.46 -4.71
C GLN A 141 26.68 -11.04 -6.01
N LEU A 142 25.85 -10.29 -6.74
CA LEU A 142 25.13 -10.79 -7.91
C LEU A 142 25.87 -10.50 -9.22
N GLY A 143 25.63 -11.35 -10.22
CA GLY A 143 25.99 -11.03 -11.61
C GLY A 143 24.87 -10.22 -12.28
N GLU A 144 25.19 -9.53 -13.38
CA GLU A 144 24.33 -8.58 -14.10
C GLU A 144 22.86 -9.05 -14.25
N THR A 145 22.62 -10.26 -14.77
CA THR A 145 21.26 -10.74 -14.95
C THR A 145 20.50 -10.96 -13.64
N ALA A 146 21.16 -11.44 -12.58
CA ALA A 146 20.50 -11.63 -11.29
C ALA A 146 20.26 -10.29 -10.58
N ASP A 147 21.15 -9.32 -10.80
CA ASP A 147 21.04 -7.94 -10.32
C ASP A 147 19.81 -7.21 -10.90
N GLU A 148 19.57 -7.37 -12.20
CA GLU A 148 18.38 -6.84 -12.87
C GLU A 148 17.08 -7.46 -12.33
N GLN A 149 17.10 -8.77 -12.06
CA GLN A 149 15.93 -9.45 -11.46
C GLN A 149 15.68 -8.99 -10.02
N LEU A 150 16.74 -8.78 -9.22
CA LEU A 150 16.62 -8.21 -7.87
C LEU A 150 16.03 -6.80 -7.91
N THR A 151 16.53 -5.94 -8.81
CA THR A 151 15.97 -4.59 -9.02
C THR A 151 14.47 -4.64 -9.34
N SER A 152 14.05 -5.61 -10.14
CA SER A 152 12.63 -5.79 -10.47
C SER A 152 11.80 -6.21 -9.25
N ALA A 153 12.36 -7.06 -8.37
CA ALA A 153 11.72 -7.44 -7.12
C ALA A 153 11.61 -6.26 -6.14
N GLU A 154 12.64 -5.41 -6.06
CA GLU A 154 12.61 -4.19 -5.23
C GLU A 154 11.51 -3.23 -5.65
N ILE A 155 11.32 -3.02 -6.96
CA ILE A 155 10.23 -2.19 -7.48
C ILE A 155 8.87 -2.78 -7.02
N ALA A 156 8.70 -4.09 -7.13
CA ALA A 156 7.47 -4.75 -6.67
C ALA A 156 7.27 -4.63 -5.15
N TRP A 157 8.34 -4.66 -4.36
CA TRP A 157 8.30 -4.47 -2.91
C TRP A 157 7.96 -3.03 -2.52
N ASP A 158 8.52 -2.02 -3.19
CA ASP A 158 8.20 -0.61 -2.93
C ASP A 158 6.76 -0.28 -3.37
N ASP A 159 6.27 -0.85 -4.47
CA ASP A 159 4.85 -0.79 -4.86
C ASP A 159 3.97 -1.45 -3.79
N GLY A 160 4.37 -2.64 -3.32
CA GLY A 160 3.72 -3.34 -2.21
C GLY A 160 3.68 -2.52 -0.91
N ALA A 161 4.73 -1.75 -0.63
CA ALA A 161 4.77 -0.83 0.51
C ALA A 161 3.78 0.33 0.34
N CYS A 162 3.70 0.91 -0.86
CA CYS A 162 2.71 1.95 -1.18
C CYS A 162 1.27 1.41 -1.04
N GLY A 163 1.01 0.22 -1.57
CA GLY A 163 -0.26 -0.48 -1.41
C GLY A 163 -0.60 -0.72 0.07
N THR A 164 0.38 -1.19 0.86
CA THR A 164 0.20 -1.43 2.30
C THR A 164 -0.20 -0.16 3.04
N LEU A 165 0.52 0.94 2.83
CA LEU A 165 0.20 2.24 3.43
C LEU A 165 -1.22 2.69 3.07
N ARG A 166 -1.58 2.61 1.79
CA ARG A 166 -2.87 3.09 1.28
C ARG A 166 -4.06 2.29 1.82
N TYR A 167 -4.00 0.96 1.75
CA TYR A 167 -5.07 0.09 2.26
C TYR A 167 -5.19 0.17 3.79
N ALA A 168 -4.06 0.21 4.51
CA ALA A 168 -4.07 0.35 5.96
C ALA A 168 -4.71 1.68 6.39
N PHE A 169 -4.36 2.79 5.72
CA PHE A 169 -4.97 4.09 5.96
C PHE A 169 -6.49 4.04 5.77
N TYR A 170 -6.93 3.52 4.62
CA TYR A 170 -8.37 3.45 4.32
C TYR A 170 -9.12 2.58 5.31
N MET A 171 -8.53 1.45 5.73
CA MET A 171 -9.10 0.59 6.75
C MET A 171 -9.26 1.32 8.09
N GLY A 172 -8.26 2.08 8.52
CA GLY A 172 -8.34 2.93 9.72
C GLY A 172 -9.41 4.01 9.60
N TYR A 173 -9.48 4.65 8.43
CA TYR A 173 -10.49 5.67 8.13
C TYR A 173 -11.91 5.10 8.23
N ARG A 174 -12.17 3.95 7.58
CA ARG A 174 -13.47 3.26 7.65
C ARG A 174 -13.77 2.75 9.06
N TYR A 175 -12.77 2.34 9.83
CA TYR A 175 -12.94 1.95 11.23
C TYR A 175 -13.42 3.14 12.08
N ALA A 176 -12.83 4.33 11.93
CA ALA A 176 -13.32 5.53 12.62
C ALA A 176 -14.77 5.87 12.26
N LEU A 177 -15.13 5.80 10.96
CA LEU A 177 -16.51 6.01 10.53
C LEU A 177 -17.48 5.01 11.17
N SER A 178 -17.07 3.74 11.32
CA SER A 178 -17.91 2.73 11.97
C SER A 178 -18.19 3.06 13.44
N ILE A 179 -17.20 3.60 14.17
CA ILE A 179 -17.38 4.08 15.55
C ILE A 179 -18.32 5.28 15.60
N ILE A 180 -18.15 6.25 14.68
CA ILE A 180 -19.00 7.44 14.61
C ILE A 180 -20.45 7.02 14.36
N GLU A 181 -20.69 6.08 13.45
CA GLU A 181 -22.02 5.56 13.15
C GLU A 181 -22.64 4.81 14.35
N GLU A 182 -21.85 4.02 15.09
CA GLU A 182 -22.31 3.33 16.30
C GLU A 182 -22.72 4.32 17.40
N VAL A 183 -21.99 5.43 17.55
CA VAL A 183 -22.25 6.45 18.59
C VAL A 183 -23.34 7.44 18.16
N ALA A 184 -23.44 7.78 16.87
CA ALA A 184 -24.36 8.78 16.33
C ALA A 184 -25.11 8.25 15.07
N PRO A 185 -25.99 7.25 15.23
CA PRO A 185 -26.60 6.51 14.12
C PRO A 185 -27.59 7.33 13.26
N LEU A 186 -28.07 8.47 13.76
CA LEU A 186 -29.03 9.33 13.08
C LEU A 186 -28.34 10.54 12.42
N GLY A 187 -27.37 10.27 11.54
CA GLY A 187 -26.82 11.29 10.63
C GLY A 187 -25.35 11.63 10.81
N GLY A 188 -24.62 11.03 11.77
CA GLY A 188 -23.21 11.34 11.98
C GLY A 188 -22.32 11.10 10.74
N THR A 189 -22.67 10.12 9.91
CA THR A 189 -21.97 9.83 8.66
C THR A 189 -22.57 10.50 7.43
N LEU A 190 -23.81 11.03 7.50
CA LEU A 190 -24.45 11.70 6.36
C LEU A 190 -23.69 12.98 5.97
N ASP A 191 -23.27 13.75 6.98
CA ASP A 191 -22.48 14.96 6.78
C ASP A 191 -21.05 14.66 6.30
N LEU A 192 -20.61 13.41 6.42
CA LEU A 192 -19.28 12.94 6.00
C LEU A 192 -19.24 12.32 4.60
N ILE A 193 -20.38 12.14 3.92
CA ILE A 193 -20.42 11.46 2.62
C ILE A 193 -19.49 12.15 1.61
N GLY A 194 -19.55 13.48 1.52
CA GLY A 194 -18.70 14.24 0.60
C GLY A 194 -17.21 14.05 0.89
N LYS A 195 -16.80 14.21 2.15
CA LYS A 195 -15.41 14.04 2.59
C LYS A 195 -14.91 12.61 2.38
N THR A 196 -15.78 11.63 2.61
CA THR A 196 -15.49 10.20 2.37
C THR A 196 -15.24 9.93 0.90
N LEU A 197 -16.11 10.42 0.01
CA LEU A 197 -15.93 10.24 -1.43
C LEU A 197 -14.66 10.91 -1.95
N MET A 198 -14.32 12.09 -1.43
CA MET A 198 -13.06 12.77 -1.77
C MET A 198 -11.83 11.99 -1.30
N THR A 199 -11.87 11.47 -0.07
CA THR A 199 -10.79 10.64 0.49
C THR A 199 -10.63 9.35 -0.30
N GLU A 200 -11.73 8.69 -0.65
CA GLU A 200 -11.72 7.48 -1.47
C GLU A 200 -11.19 7.73 -2.89
N HIS A 201 -11.50 8.90 -3.48
CA HIS A 201 -10.98 9.30 -4.78
C HIS A 201 -9.48 9.60 -4.72
N GLU A 202 -9.01 10.31 -3.69
CA GLU A 202 -7.58 10.53 -3.45
C GLU A 202 -6.82 9.19 -3.36
N LEU A 203 -7.42 8.21 -2.69
CA LEU A 203 -6.86 6.86 -2.52
C LEU A 203 -7.07 5.96 -3.75
N GLY A 204 -7.74 6.43 -4.80
CA GLY A 204 -8.02 5.66 -6.01
C GLY A 204 -9.04 4.53 -5.86
N PHE A 205 -9.79 4.48 -4.75
CA PHE A 205 -10.86 3.47 -4.55
C PHE A 205 -12.15 3.83 -5.27
N THR A 206 -12.37 5.11 -5.57
CA THR A 206 -13.51 5.57 -6.36
C THR A 206 -13.03 6.38 -7.56
N GLN A 207 -13.82 6.34 -8.62
CA GLN A 207 -13.60 7.14 -9.83
C GLN A 207 -14.71 8.16 -9.96
N THR A 208 -14.36 9.34 -10.45
CA THR A 208 -15.34 10.31 -10.93
C THR A 208 -16.08 9.79 -12.15
N ARG A 209 -17.28 10.35 -12.41
CA ARG A 209 -18.07 9.97 -13.58
C ARG A 209 -17.32 10.20 -14.91
N LEU A 210 -16.55 11.28 -14.99
CA LEU A 210 -15.74 11.60 -16.17
C LEU A 210 -14.64 10.56 -16.41
N GLU A 211 -13.95 10.12 -15.34
CA GLU A 211 -12.92 9.09 -15.43
C GLU A 211 -13.49 7.74 -15.89
N GLN A 212 -14.69 7.38 -15.40
CA GLN A 212 -15.40 6.17 -15.85
C GLN A 212 -15.72 6.25 -17.35
N GLU A 213 -16.30 7.36 -17.81
CA GLU A 213 -16.66 7.55 -19.23
C GLU A 213 -15.43 7.52 -20.13
N GLN A 214 -14.31 8.13 -19.69
CA GLN A 214 -13.06 8.09 -20.43
C GLN A 214 -12.49 6.66 -20.50
N ARG A 215 -12.58 5.89 -19.42
CA ARG A 215 -12.16 4.48 -19.39
C ARG A 215 -13.00 3.63 -20.34
N GLU A 216 -14.32 3.77 -20.30
CA GLU A 216 -15.24 3.07 -21.21
C GLU A 216 -14.94 3.39 -22.69
N GLN A 217 -14.66 4.66 -23.00
CA GLN A 217 -14.27 5.09 -24.35
C GLN A 217 -12.93 4.49 -24.78
N ASN A 218 -11.94 4.48 -23.90
CA ASN A 218 -10.61 3.89 -24.16
C ASN A 218 -10.69 2.37 -24.37
N GLU A 219 -11.49 1.66 -23.58
CA GLU A 219 -11.74 0.23 -23.73
C GLU A 219 -12.47 -0.09 -25.05
N MET A 220 -13.48 0.71 -25.41
CA MET A 220 -14.14 0.60 -26.71
C MET A 220 -13.19 0.84 -27.88
N ALA A 221 -12.28 1.83 -27.77
CA ALA A 221 -11.27 2.11 -28.78
C ALA A 221 -10.26 0.95 -28.93
N ARG A 222 -9.78 0.39 -27.81
CA ARG A 222 -8.88 -0.80 -27.80
C ARG A 222 -9.54 -2.01 -28.45
N ARG A 223 -10.79 -2.31 -28.13
CA ARG A 223 -11.55 -3.42 -28.74
C ARG A 223 -11.74 -3.25 -30.25
N ARG A 224 -11.97 -2.02 -30.71
CA ARG A 224 -12.07 -1.72 -32.16
C ARG A 224 -10.72 -1.90 -32.88
N HIS A 225 -9.61 -1.54 -32.25
CA HIS A 225 -8.27 -1.77 -32.82
C HIS A 225 -7.91 -3.26 -32.92
N VAL A 226 -8.19 -4.05 -31.88
CA VAL A 226 -7.94 -5.51 -31.89
C VAL A 226 -8.85 -6.23 -32.89
N GLY A 227 -10.13 -5.82 -32.99
CA GLY A 227 -11.06 -6.36 -33.98
C GLY A 227 -10.69 -6.04 -35.43
N ALA A 228 -10.12 -4.86 -35.69
CA ALA A 228 -9.60 -4.51 -37.02
C ALA A 228 -8.37 -5.33 -37.42
N PHE A 229 -7.50 -5.66 -36.46
CA PHE A 229 -6.29 -6.46 -36.68
C PHE A 229 -6.61 -7.94 -37.03
N LEU A 230 -7.68 -8.49 -36.44
CA LEU A 230 -8.15 -9.86 -36.71
C LEU A 230 -8.91 -10.01 -38.03
N LEU A 231 -9.43 -8.92 -38.61
CA LEU A 231 -10.11 -8.91 -39.91
C LEU A 231 -9.16 -8.64 -41.09
N SER A 232 -7.88 -8.36 -40.81
CA SER A 232 -6.82 -8.10 -41.80
C SER A 232 -5.83 -9.27 -41.97
N LEU A 233 -6.08 -10.42 -41.34
CA LEU A 233 -5.37 -11.70 -41.51
C LEU A 233 -6.28 -12.71 -42.22
#